data_AF-A0A971MNG1-F1
#
_entry.id   AF-A0A971MNG1-F1
#
_cell.length_a   1.000
_cell.length_b   1.000
_cell.length_c   1.000
_cell.angle_alpha   90.00
_cell.angle_beta   90.00
_cell.angle_gamma   90.00
#
_symmetry.space_group_name_H-M   'P 1'
#
loop_
_entity.id
_entity.type
_entity.pdbx_description
1 polymer ?
#
loop_
_entity_poly.entity_id
_entity_poly.type
_entity_poly.pdbx_seq_one_letter_code
_entity_poly.pdbx_strand_id
1 'polypeptide(L)'
;MKLKLKYIGFLITAVFLLLSVYPAYAGNVEQIRQMANQYIADHYKIPSFFEPSVRIENKTVGFKAVFDYDISEIEGIKFKPKYIEMPAICYESDNRGDYENGVYQFLGQTEQGETVTDVRFPLKSSWGTNTFMEDLNWVPDPWSNPAVRSWWKSYSGSELIISDFDYRLREDPALAADIDARIMVSNIVQVRREGGKELPISDFWDFSRERPKCVGFPWHKYVHVTIPPTETTWGYGIGFVNHGGRLGYKSFPIPPYDLELILPDFYPTADQTVYTGEPGETVTVNVKLNSEGSPE
;
A
#
# COMPACT_ATOMS: atom_id res chain seq x y z
N MET A 1 23.22 24.98 35.36
CA MET A 1 23.47 26.04 34.36
C MET A 1 22.22 26.12 33.48
N LYS A 2 21.38 27.13 33.72
CA LYS A 2 20.10 27.35 33.03
C LYS A 2 20.32 28.45 31.99
N LEU A 3 20.00 28.21 30.73
CA LEU A 3 19.90 29.28 29.74
C LEU A 3 18.41 29.53 29.43
N LYS A 4 17.93 30.70 29.84
CA LYS A 4 16.66 31.30 29.43
C LYS A 4 16.92 32.09 28.14
N LEU A 5 16.10 31.93 27.11
CA LEU A 5 15.91 32.97 26.11
C LEU A 5 14.45 33.42 26.12
N LYS A 6 14.27 34.70 26.44
CA LYS A 6 13.01 35.44 26.37
C LYS A 6 13.23 36.56 25.35
N TYR A 7 12.37 36.57 24.33
CA TYR A 7 11.99 37.70 23.46
C TYR A 7 13.04 38.37 22.55
N ILE A 8 12.91 38.11 21.24
CA ILE A 8 12.96 39.15 20.22
C ILE A 8 11.59 39.15 19.54
N GLY A 9 10.88 40.27 19.67
CA GLY A 9 9.52 40.46 19.17
C GLY A 9 9.48 40.96 17.72
N PHE A 10 8.46 40.46 17.00
CA PHE A 10 7.57 41.18 16.09
C PHE A 10 8.15 42.28 15.18
N LEU A 11 8.14 42.04 13.86
CA LEU A 11 7.42 42.93 12.94
C LEU A 11 7.18 42.31 11.53
N ILE A 12 5.91 42.01 11.26
CA ILE A 12 5.10 42.31 10.05
C ILE A 12 5.60 41.78 8.69
N THR A 13 4.84 40.87 8.05
CA THR A 13 3.86 41.17 6.97
C THR A 13 3.34 39.84 6.38
N ALA A 14 2.02 39.61 6.42
CA ALA A 14 1.26 38.70 5.55
C ALA A 14 1.95 37.39 5.08
N VAL A 15 1.96 36.36 5.91
CA VAL A 15 2.09 34.98 5.42
C VAL A 15 0.70 34.37 5.53
N PHE A 16 0.09 34.20 4.37
CA PHE A 16 -1.13 33.45 4.09
C PHE A 16 -1.61 32.58 5.26
N LEU A 17 -2.73 32.99 5.86
CA LEU A 17 -3.76 32.05 6.27
C LEU A 17 -4.26 31.35 5.00
N LEU A 18 -3.43 30.47 4.43
CA LEU A 18 -3.91 29.30 3.74
C LEU A 18 -4.54 28.47 4.83
N LEU A 19 -5.81 28.77 5.13
CA LEU A 19 -6.75 27.69 5.35
C LEU A 19 -6.45 26.71 4.20
N SER A 20 -5.75 25.63 4.48
CA SER A 20 -5.71 24.46 3.62
C SER A 20 -7.12 23.90 3.63
N VAL A 21 -8.03 24.61 2.96
CA VAL A 21 -9.23 24.03 2.41
C VAL A 21 -8.67 23.11 1.34
N TYR A 22 -8.38 21.87 1.72
CA TYR A 22 -8.23 20.81 0.74
C TYR A 22 -9.52 20.83 -0.06
N PRO A 23 -9.50 21.17 -1.36
CA PRO A 23 -10.68 20.93 -2.16
C PRO A 23 -10.92 19.43 -2.06
N ALA A 24 -12.11 19.03 -1.62
CA ALA A 24 -12.61 17.70 -1.93
C ALA A 24 -12.31 17.48 -3.42
N TYR A 25 -11.52 16.46 -3.75
CA TYR A 25 -10.91 16.28 -5.07
C TYR A 25 -12.02 16.14 -6.13
N ALA A 26 -12.42 17.27 -6.71
CA ALA A 26 -13.37 17.39 -7.80
C ALA A 26 -12.64 17.74 -9.11
N GLY A 27 -11.36 17.38 -9.21
CA GLY A 27 -10.56 17.56 -10.41
C GLY A 27 -11.09 16.66 -11.53
N ASN A 28 -11.19 17.18 -12.75
CA ASN A 28 -11.47 16.31 -13.88
C ASN A 28 -10.30 15.33 -14.09
N VAL A 29 -10.58 14.20 -14.74
CA VAL A 29 -9.60 13.11 -14.96
C VAL A 29 -8.28 13.62 -15.58
N GLU A 30 -8.36 14.62 -16.45
CA GLU A 30 -7.20 15.22 -17.10
C GLU A 30 -6.31 16.00 -16.12
N GLN A 31 -6.89 16.75 -15.18
CA GLN A 31 -6.15 17.45 -14.15
C GLN A 31 -5.40 16.46 -13.24
N ILE A 32 -6.04 15.35 -12.85
CA ILE A 32 -5.41 14.30 -12.05
C ILE A 32 -4.22 13.70 -12.79
N ARG A 33 -4.39 13.40 -14.09
CA ARG A 33 -3.30 12.89 -14.94
C ARG A 33 -2.12 13.86 -14.99
N GLN A 34 -2.38 15.15 -15.19
CA GLN A 34 -1.34 16.18 -15.27
C GLN A 34 -0.59 16.32 -13.94
N MET A 35 -1.31 16.32 -12.81
CA MET A 35 -0.69 16.37 -11.48
C MET A 35 0.16 15.13 -11.20
N ALA A 36 -0.33 13.93 -11.52
CA ALA A 36 0.43 12.69 -11.38
C ALA A 36 1.70 12.72 -12.23
N ASN A 37 1.60 13.12 -13.50
CA ASN A 37 2.76 13.26 -14.38
C ASN A 37 3.77 14.28 -13.89
N GLN A 38 3.31 15.44 -13.38
CA GLN A 38 4.19 16.46 -12.83
C GLN A 38 4.97 15.91 -11.63
N TYR A 39 4.28 15.27 -10.69
CA TYR A 39 4.92 14.65 -9.53
C TYR A 39 5.92 13.56 -9.93
N ILE A 40 5.54 12.65 -10.82
CA ILE A 40 6.40 11.56 -11.27
C ILE A 40 7.65 12.10 -12.00
N ALA A 41 7.48 13.14 -12.82
CA ALA A 41 8.60 13.80 -13.48
C ALA A 41 9.53 14.50 -12.48
N ASP A 42 8.99 15.21 -11.49
CA ASP A 42 9.78 15.96 -10.51
C ASP A 42 10.46 15.04 -9.49
N HIS A 43 9.74 14.04 -8.98
CA HIS A 43 10.20 13.18 -7.89
C HIS A 43 10.99 11.98 -8.43
N TYR A 44 10.47 11.27 -9.43
CA TYR A 44 11.07 10.04 -9.96
C TYR A 44 11.90 10.25 -11.23
N LYS A 45 11.86 11.45 -11.82
CA LYS A 45 12.58 11.79 -13.06
C LYS A 45 12.10 10.99 -14.27
N ILE A 46 10.80 10.66 -14.30
CA ILE A 46 10.16 9.97 -15.43
C ILE A 46 9.12 10.93 -16.04
N PRO A 47 9.45 11.57 -17.18
CA PRO A 47 8.53 12.52 -17.80
C PRO A 47 7.36 11.79 -18.49
N SER A 48 6.18 12.42 -18.48
CA SER A 48 5.01 11.98 -19.27
C SER A 48 4.59 10.52 -19.05
N PHE A 49 4.65 10.04 -17.80
CA PHE A 49 4.34 8.65 -17.46
C PHE A 49 2.96 8.18 -17.96
N PHE A 50 1.93 9.01 -17.81
CA PHE A 50 0.58 8.73 -18.29
C PHE A 50 0.22 9.55 -19.52
N GLU A 51 -0.02 8.86 -20.63
CA GLU A 51 -0.68 9.43 -21.80
C GLU A 51 -2.20 9.53 -21.59
N PRO A 52 -2.91 10.48 -22.24
CA PRO A 52 -4.37 10.56 -22.17
C PRO A 52 -5.09 9.28 -22.61
N SER A 53 -4.48 8.54 -23.53
CA SER A 53 -4.93 7.24 -24.01
C SER A 53 -3.76 6.44 -24.53
N VAL A 54 -3.82 5.12 -24.40
CA VAL A 54 -2.82 4.20 -24.92
C VAL A 54 -3.46 3.12 -25.78
N ARG A 55 -2.67 2.48 -26.65
CA ARG A 55 -3.11 1.32 -27.42
C ARG A 55 -2.67 0.06 -26.68
N ILE A 56 -3.64 -0.69 -26.17
CA ILE A 56 -3.43 -2.00 -25.55
C ILE A 56 -4.09 -3.03 -26.44
N GLU A 57 -3.30 -4.00 -26.91
CA GLU A 57 -3.71 -4.94 -27.95
C GLU A 57 -4.30 -4.21 -29.20
N ASN A 58 -5.59 -4.43 -29.47
CA ASN A 58 -6.31 -3.88 -30.62
C ASN A 58 -7.27 -2.75 -30.25
N LYS A 59 -7.18 -2.21 -29.02
CA LYS A 59 -8.09 -1.17 -28.52
C LYS A 59 -7.31 0.05 -28.03
N THR A 60 -7.84 1.23 -28.32
CA THR A 60 -7.42 2.47 -27.67
C THR A 60 -8.25 2.63 -26.39
N VAL A 61 -7.58 2.76 -25.26
CA VAL A 61 -8.20 2.88 -23.93
C VAL A 61 -7.81 4.20 -23.28
N GLY A 62 -8.76 4.85 -22.61
CA GLY A 62 -8.53 6.14 -21.95
C GLY A 62 -7.86 5.99 -20.58
N PHE A 63 -7.10 7.01 -20.18
CA PHE A 63 -6.69 7.20 -18.80
C PHE A 63 -7.93 7.42 -17.92
N LYS A 64 -7.91 6.86 -16.72
CA LYS A 64 -8.99 7.03 -15.74
C LYS A 64 -8.45 7.20 -14.33
N ALA A 65 -9.23 7.93 -13.53
CA ALA A 65 -9.05 8.07 -12.10
C ALA A 65 -10.28 7.46 -11.41
N VAL A 66 -10.05 6.50 -10.53
CA VAL A 66 -11.07 5.72 -9.85
C VAL A 66 -11.10 6.15 -8.39
N PHE A 67 -12.28 6.42 -7.84
CA PHE A 67 -12.49 6.94 -6.46
C PHE A 67 -13.35 6.00 -5.60
N ASP A 68 -14.07 5.07 -6.22
CA ASP A 68 -15.03 4.17 -5.60
C ASP A 68 -14.41 2.84 -5.20
N TYR A 69 -13.27 2.92 -4.50
CA TYR A 69 -12.57 1.80 -3.89
C TYR A 69 -12.30 2.18 -2.43
N ASP A 70 -12.54 1.24 -1.53
CA ASP A 70 -12.41 1.43 -0.09
C ASP A 70 -11.55 0.28 0.42
N ILE A 71 -10.46 0.56 1.12
CA ILE A 71 -9.70 -0.51 1.76
C ILE A 71 -10.59 -1.20 2.77
N SER A 72 -10.51 -2.53 2.86
CA SER A 72 -11.14 -3.26 3.97
C SER A 72 -10.59 -2.69 5.27
N GLU A 73 -11.34 -1.82 5.95
CA GLU A 73 -10.88 -1.21 7.19
C GLU A 73 -10.91 -2.26 8.31
N ILE A 74 -9.81 -2.38 9.04
CA ILE A 74 -9.87 -2.85 10.42
C ILE A 74 -10.53 -1.73 11.23
N GLU A 75 -11.57 -2.06 11.98
CA GLU A 75 -12.21 -1.14 12.90
C GLU A 75 -11.16 -0.48 13.82
N GLY A 76 -11.05 0.85 13.77
CA GLY A 76 -10.14 1.63 14.61
C GLY A 76 -8.89 2.19 13.93
N ILE A 77 -8.60 1.82 12.67
CA ILE A 77 -7.52 2.44 11.90
C ILE A 77 -8.08 3.62 11.09
N LYS A 78 -7.48 4.81 11.22
CA LYS A 78 -7.91 6.03 10.53
C LYS A 78 -6.77 6.60 9.70
N PHE A 79 -7.11 7.34 8.65
CA PHE A 79 -6.16 8.15 7.87
C PHE A 79 -6.55 9.63 7.99
N LYS A 80 -5.57 10.56 7.94
CA LYS A 80 -5.85 12.00 8.05
C LYS A 80 -6.62 12.55 6.84
N PRO A 81 -6.19 12.36 5.58
CA PRO A 81 -7.11 12.46 4.46
C PRO A 81 -7.94 11.18 4.36
N LYS A 82 -9.19 11.28 3.90
CA LYS A 82 -9.99 10.06 3.71
C LYS A 82 -9.43 9.31 2.51
N TYR A 83 -9.32 7.98 2.66
CA TYR A 83 -8.89 7.07 1.61
C TYR A 83 -9.56 7.35 0.24
N ILE A 84 -10.88 7.55 0.29
CA ILE A 84 -11.76 7.79 -0.87
C ILE A 84 -11.53 9.13 -1.58
N GLU A 85 -10.71 10.02 -1.03
CA GLU A 85 -10.41 11.34 -1.61
C GLU A 85 -9.19 11.29 -2.55
N MET A 86 -8.46 10.17 -2.57
CA MET A 86 -7.28 9.97 -3.40
C MET A 86 -7.58 8.91 -4.46
N PRO A 87 -7.41 9.17 -5.76
CA PRO A 87 -7.79 8.21 -6.78
C PRO A 87 -6.71 7.15 -7.05
N ALA A 88 -7.16 5.96 -7.43
CA ALA A 88 -6.34 4.99 -8.14
C ALA A 88 -6.33 5.38 -9.61
N ILE A 89 -5.14 5.45 -10.20
CA ILE A 89 -4.96 5.86 -11.59
C ILE A 89 -4.55 4.67 -12.44
N CYS A 90 -5.19 4.50 -13.59
CA CYS A 90 -4.95 3.39 -14.51
C CYS A 90 -5.58 3.69 -15.88
N TYR A 91 -5.56 2.71 -16.78
CA TYR A 91 -6.28 2.73 -18.04
C TYR A 91 -7.57 1.91 -17.98
N GLU A 92 -8.53 2.25 -18.84
CA GLU A 92 -9.76 1.47 -19.03
C GLU A 92 -9.45 0.02 -19.40
N SER A 93 -10.23 -0.92 -18.86
CA SER A 93 -10.13 -2.34 -19.17
C SER A 93 -11.54 -2.94 -19.21
N ASP A 94 -11.75 -3.85 -20.16
CA ASP A 94 -12.98 -4.65 -20.24
C ASP A 94 -12.91 -5.88 -19.32
N ASN A 95 -11.71 -6.24 -18.85
CA ASN A 95 -11.51 -7.31 -17.89
C ASN A 95 -11.81 -6.80 -16.48
N ARG A 96 -12.98 -7.17 -15.97
CA ARG A 96 -13.41 -6.79 -14.62
C ARG A 96 -13.14 -7.85 -13.56
N GLY A 97 -12.71 -9.05 -13.95
CA GLY A 97 -12.42 -10.16 -13.04
C GLY A 97 -13.65 -10.70 -12.30
N ASP A 98 -13.41 -11.31 -11.13
CA ASP A 98 -14.47 -11.81 -10.25
C ASP A 98 -15.33 -10.64 -9.72
N TYR A 99 -16.63 -10.88 -9.56
CA TYR A 99 -17.56 -9.94 -8.93
C TYR A 99 -18.00 -10.48 -7.57
N GLU A 100 -17.58 -9.83 -6.49
CA GLU A 100 -17.88 -10.22 -5.12
C GLU A 100 -18.40 -9.00 -4.36
N ASN A 101 -19.43 -9.15 -3.52
CA ASN A 101 -19.97 -8.08 -2.66
C ASN A 101 -20.33 -6.76 -3.38
N GLY A 102 -20.74 -6.82 -4.64
CA GLY A 102 -21.14 -5.63 -5.39
C GLY A 102 -19.99 -4.93 -6.12
N VAL A 103 -18.77 -5.48 -6.09
CA VAL A 103 -17.56 -4.86 -6.60
C VAL A 103 -16.79 -5.80 -7.52
N TYR A 104 -16.14 -5.24 -8.54
CA TYR A 104 -15.30 -5.99 -9.47
C TYR A 104 -13.87 -6.08 -8.95
N GLN A 105 -13.21 -7.20 -9.20
CA GLN A 105 -11.85 -7.46 -8.76
C GLN A 105 -10.83 -6.48 -9.33
N PHE A 106 -11.04 -6.01 -10.56
CA PHE A 106 -10.09 -5.13 -11.24
C PHE A 106 -10.69 -3.74 -11.46
N LEU A 107 -9.95 -2.72 -11.03
CA LEU A 107 -10.25 -1.31 -11.28
C LEU A 107 -9.93 -0.94 -12.72
N GLY A 108 -8.88 -1.51 -13.32
CA GLY A 108 -8.40 -1.18 -14.66
C GLY A 108 -7.15 -1.95 -15.07
N GLN A 109 -6.29 -1.32 -15.88
CA GLN A 109 -5.01 -1.92 -16.30
C GLN A 109 -3.88 -0.89 -16.44
N THR A 110 -2.63 -1.33 -16.41
CA THR A 110 -1.43 -0.54 -16.74
C THR A 110 -1.29 -0.38 -18.26
N GLU A 111 -0.35 0.44 -18.74
CA GLU A 111 -0.09 0.58 -20.18
C GLU A 111 0.41 -0.73 -20.82
N GLN A 112 1.04 -1.61 -20.03
CA GLN A 112 1.48 -2.95 -20.42
C GLN A 112 0.35 -4.00 -20.39
N GLY A 113 -0.89 -3.59 -20.08
CA GLY A 113 -2.08 -4.46 -20.04
C GLY A 113 -2.22 -5.25 -18.74
N GLU A 114 -1.48 -4.91 -17.70
CA GLU A 114 -1.49 -5.62 -16.42
C GLU A 114 -2.67 -5.15 -15.58
N THR A 115 -3.49 -6.05 -15.06
CA THR A 115 -4.69 -5.67 -14.29
C THR A 115 -4.33 -4.91 -13.02
N VAL A 116 -4.98 -3.78 -12.78
CA VAL A 116 -4.94 -3.03 -11.53
C VAL A 116 -6.09 -3.50 -10.64
N THR A 117 -5.75 -4.32 -9.65
CA THR A 117 -6.67 -4.92 -8.68
C THR A 117 -7.20 -3.91 -7.69
N ASP A 118 -8.48 -4.04 -7.41
CA ASP A 118 -9.17 -3.33 -6.35
C ASP A 118 -8.68 -3.81 -4.98
N VAL A 119 -8.28 -2.86 -4.14
CA VAL A 119 -7.79 -3.08 -2.78
C VAL A 119 -8.76 -3.85 -1.88
N ARG A 120 -10.05 -3.88 -2.23
CA ARG A 120 -11.11 -4.66 -1.56
C ARG A 120 -10.91 -6.16 -1.68
N PHE A 121 -10.03 -6.61 -2.56
CA PHE A 121 -9.72 -8.01 -2.79
C PHE A 121 -8.39 -8.35 -2.09
N PRO A 122 -8.42 -8.71 -0.80
CA PRO A 122 -7.21 -9.09 -0.06
C PRO A 122 -6.59 -10.36 -0.65
N LEU A 123 -5.40 -10.73 -0.18
CA LEU A 123 -4.77 -12.00 -0.58
C LEU A 123 -5.72 -13.17 -0.27
N LYS A 124 -6.23 -13.84 -1.31
CA LYS A 124 -7.08 -15.04 -1.16
C LYS A 124 -6.30 -16.13 -0.41
N SER A 125 -6.98 -16.88 0.45
CA SER A 125 -6.43 -17.90 1.35
C SER A 125 -5.76 -19.11 0.66
N SER A 126 -5.87 -19.22 -0.66
CA SER A 126 -5.40 -20.35 -1.46
C SER A 126 -3.88 -20.57 -1.44
N TRP A 127 -3.12 -19.71 -0.76
CA TRP A 127 -1.65 -19.73 -0.71
C TRP A 127 -1.09 -20.13 0.67
N GLY A 128 -1.95 -20.47 1.63
CA GLY A 128 -1.58 -21.01 2.94
C GLY A 128 -2.60 -20.63 4.03
N THR A 129 -3.24 -21.62 4.66
CA THR A 129 -4.09 -21.39 5.83
C THR A 129 -3.24 -20.78 6.93
N ASN A 130 -3.71 -19.69 7.56
CA ASN A 130 -3.03 -19.04 8.68
C ASN A 130 -1.59 -18.54 8.40
N THR A 131 -1.27 -18.17 7.16
CA THR A 131 0.05 -17.62 6.79
C THR A 131 -0.02 -16.11 6.59
N PHE A 132 0.90 -15.37 7.20
CA PHE A 132 1.05 -13.93 6.95
C PHE A 132 1.71 -13.69 5.60
N MET A 133 1.40 -12.55 4.98
CA MET A 133 1.91 -12.16 3.67
C MET A 133 3.44 -12.15 3.63
N GLU A 134 4.08 -11.72 4.71
CA GLU A 134 5.53 -11.67 4.85
C GLU A 134 6.17 -13.07 4.92
N ASP A 135 5.40 -14.11 5.25
CA ASP A 135 5.87 -15.50 5.35
C ASP A 135 5.62 -16.32 4.09
N LEU A 136 5.02 -15.71 3.07
CA LEU A 136 4.87 -16.33 1.77
C LEU A 136 6.22 -16.44 1.04
N ASN A 137 6.31 -17.45 0.18
CA ASN A 137 7.49 -17.71 -0.64
C ASN A 137 7.47 -16.82 -1.90
N TRP A 138 7.79 -15.54 -1.71
CA TRP A 138 7.89 -14.56 -2.79
C TRP A 138 9.07 -14.83 -3.71
N VAL A 139 8.88 -14.63 -5.01
CA VAL A 139 9.92 -14.73 -6.02
C VAL A 139 10.65 -13.40 -6.11
N PRO A 140 11.96 -13.33 -5.79
CA PRO A 140 12.74 -12.10 -5.93
C PRO A 140 12.97 -11.77 -7.41
N ASP A 141 13.06 -10.47 -7.72
CA ASP A 141 13.31 -9.91 -9.05
C ASP A 141 12.49 -10.62 -10.16
N PRO A 142 11.15 -10.54 -10.09
CA PRO A 142 10.26 -11.43 -10.85
C PRO A 142 10.43 -11.36 -12.37
N TRP A 143 10.78 -10.21 -12.93
CA TRP A 143 11.13 -10.03 -14.35
C TRP A 143 12.40 -10.75 -14.77
N SER A 144 13.29 -11.12 -13.85
CA SER A 144 14.50 -11.89 -14.17
C SER A 144 14.27 -13.39 -14.09
N ASN A 145 13.14 -13.82 -13.51
CA ASN A 145 12.83 -15.22 -13.33
C ASN A 145 12.14 -15.82 -14.57
N PRO A 146 12.74 -16.81 -15.26
CA PRO A 146 12.17 -17.38 -16.49
C PRO A 146 10.80 -18.04 -16.30
N ALA A 147 10.56 -18.65 -15.13
CA ALA A 147 9.28 -19.28 -14.83
C ALA A 147 8.18 -18.24 -14.63
N VAL A 148 8.49 -17.13 -13.94
CA VAL A 148 7.57 -16.00 -13.79
C VAL A 148 7.27 -15.36 -15.13
N ARG A 149 8.28 -15.05 -15.96
CA ARG A 149 8.05 -14.46 -17.30
C ARG A 149 7.19 -15.35 -18.19
N SER A 150 7.45 -16.66 -18.17
CA SER A 150 6.67 -17.63 -18.96
C SER A 150 5.23 -17.74 -18.47
N TRP A 151 5.04 -17.78 -17.15
CA TRP A 151 3.73 -17.78 -16.52
C TRP A 151 2.97 -16.49 -16.84
N TRP A 152 3.60 -15.33 -16.67
CA TRP A 152 3.03 -14.02 -16.95
C TRP A 152 2.57 -13.91 -18.40
N LYS A 153 3.45 -14.26 -19.35
CA LYS A 153 3.10 -14.25 -20.78
C LYS A 153 1.90 -15.14 -21.11
N SER A 154 1.78 -16.29 -20.43
CA SER A 154 0.62 -17.16 -20.59
C SER A 154 -0.65 -16.59 -19.93
N TYR A 155 -0.51 -15.80 -18.87
CA TYR A 155 -1.61 -15.27 -18.08
C TYR A 155 -2.14 -13.94 -18.62
N SER A 156 -1.26 -12.96 -18.87
CA SER A 156 -1.60 -11.61 -19.33
C SER A 156 -1.52 -11.44 -20.85
N GLY A 157 -0.84 -12.36 -21.56
CA GLY A 157 -0.51 -12.17 -22.98
C GLY A 157 0.65 -11.21 -23.24
N SER A 158 1.18 -10.54 -22.21
CA SER A 158 2.28 -9.58 -22.29
C SER A 158 3.58 -10.12 -21.68
N GLU A 159 4.70 -9.49 -22.02
CA GLU A 159 5.98 -9.82 -21.39
C GLU A 159 6.13 -9.03 -20.07
N LEU A 160 6.58 -9.71 -19.01
CA LEU A 160 6.94 -9.03 -17.76
C LEU A 160 8.32 -8.39 -17.92
N ILE A 161 8.35 -7.06 -17.96
CA ILE A 161 9.56 -6.27 -18.20
C ILE A 161 9.74 -5.33 -17.01
N ILE A 162 10.95 -5.26 -16.46
CA ILE A 162 11.28 -4.30 -15.40
C ILE A 162 11.07 -2.86 -15.90
N SER A 163 10.45 -2.02 -15.07
CA SER A 163 10.23 -0.61 -15.37
C SER A 163 11.48 0.24 -15.05
N ASP A 164 11.62 1.40 -15.69
CA ASP A 164 12.65 2.38 -15.33
C ASP A 164 12.54 2.82 -13.86
N PHE A 165 11.32 2.84 -13.33
CA PHE A 165 11.07 3.09 -11.93
C PHE A 165 11.67 1.99 -11.04
N ASP A 166 11.43 0.71 -11.36
CA ASP A 166 11.99 -0.41 -10.59
C ASP A 166 13.52 -0.45 -10.59
N TYR A 167 14.16 -0.05 -11.69
CA TYR A 167 15.61 0.12 -11.75
C TYR A 167 16.07 1.19 -10.75
N ARG A 168 15.49 2.40 -10.83
CA ARG A 168 15.83 3.52 -9.93
C ARG A 168 15.55 3.18 -8.47
N LEU A 169 14.42 2.53 -8.19
CA LEU A 169 14.02 2.05 -6.88
C LEU A 169 15.11 1.18 -6.25
N ARG A 170 15.76 0.31 -7.03
CA ARG A 170 16.82 -0.60 -6.55
C ARG A 170 18.18 0.05 -6.41
N GLU A 171 18.43 1.14 -7.14
CA GLU A 171 19.68 1.89 -7.06
C GLU A 171 19.68 2.93 -5.93
N ASP A 172 18.49 3.34 -5.46
CA ASP A 172 18.31 4.33 -4.39
C ASP A 172 17.76 3.68 -3.09
N PRO A 173 18.63 3.43 -2.09
CA PRO A 173 18.20 2.83 -0.82
C PRO A 173 17.16 3.63 -0.04
N ALA A 174 17.13 4.96 -0.19
CA ALA A 174 16.17 5.80 0.51
C ALA A 174 14.79 5.66 -0.13
N LEU A 175 14.71 5.68 -1.46
CA LEU A 175 13.48 5.41 -2.19
C LEU A 175 12.98 3.97 -1.97
N ALA A 176 13.88 2.99 -1.93
CA ALA A 176 13.55 1.60 -1.62
C ALA A 176 12.87 1.46 -0.25
N ALA A 177 13.49 2.03 0.79
CA ALA A 177 12.97 1.99 2.15
C ALA A 177 11.62 2.69 2.28
N ASP A 178 11.43 3.79 1.56
CA ASP A 178 10.19 4.54 1.56
C ASP A 178 9.04 3.77 0.86
N ILE A 179 9.28 3.19 -0.32
CA ILE A 179 8.31 2.33 -0.99
C ILE A 179 8.00 1.06 -0.17
N ASP A 180 8.99 0.45 0.48
CA ASP A 180 8.77 -0.68 1.40
C ASP A 180 7.82 -0.30 2.54
N ALA A 181 8.03 0.87 3.15
CA ALA A 181 7.18 1.37 4.22
C ALA A 181 5.74 1.65 3.72
N ARG A 182 5.59 2.20 2.51
CA ARG A 182 4.28 2.46 1.89
C ARG A 182 3.54 1.15 1.62
N ILE A 183 4.20 0.15 1.06
CA ILE A 183 3.62 -1.19 0.84
C ILE A 183 3.22 -1.83 2.17
N MET A 184 4.03 -1.68 3.23
CA MET A 184 3.64 -2.13 4.57
C MET A 184 2.34 -1.46 5.02
N VAL A 185 2.24 -0.13 4.96
CA VAL A 185 1.06 0.64 5.43
C VAL A 185 -0.25 0.16 4.77
N SER A 186 -0.27 -0.12 3.47
CA SER A 186 -1.50 -0.59 2.81
C SER A 186 -1.89 -2.01 3.19
N ASN A 187 -0.97 -2.83 3.69
CA ASN A 187 -1.25 -4.23 4.00
C ASN A 187 -1.48 -4.50 5.49
N ILE A 188 -1.00 -3.65 6.41
CA ILE A 188 -1.30 -3.79 7.84
C ILE A 188 -2.78 -3.57 8.18
N VAL A 189 -3.50 -2.85 7.31
CA VAL A 189 -4.93 -2.55 7.48
C VAL A 189 -5.84 -3.60 6.83
N GLN A 190 -5.30 -4.51 6.03
CA GLN A 190 -6.09 -5.48 5.28
C GLN A 190 -6.37 -6.74 6.11
N VAL A 191 -7.61 -7.23 5.99
CA VAL A 191 -8.04 -8.51 6.58
C VAL A 191 -8.56 -9.44 5.51
N ARG A 192 -8.38 -10.75 5.73
CA ARG A 192 -9.04 -11.81 4.95
C ARG A 192 -10.12 -12.46 5.80
N ARG A 193 -11.22 -12.86 5.15
CA ARG A 193 -12.34 -13.55 5.81
C ARG A 193 -12.27 -15.05 5.57
N GLU A 194 -12.05 -15.82 6.63
CA GLU A 194 -11.94 -17.28 6.57
C GLU A 194 -12.77 -17.93 7.68
N GLY A 195 -13.68 -18.85 7.33
CA GLY A 195 -14.48 -19.58 8.31
C GLY A 195 -15.30 -18.68 9.26
N GLY A 196 -15.75 -17.52 8.78
CA GLY A 196 -16.47 -16.53 9.58
C GLY A 196 -15.59 -15.65 10.49
N LYS A 197 -14.25 -15.72 10.35
CA LYS A 197 -13.30 -14.88 11.09
C LYS A 197 -12.61 -13.89 10.18
N GLU A 198 -12.32 -12.70 10.69
CA GLU A 198 -11.43 -11.74 10.05
C GLU A 198 -9.99 -11.98 10.56
N LEU A 199 -9.06 -12.22 9.64
CA LEU A 199 -7.67 -12.52 9.94
C LEU A 199 -6.79 -11.46 9.29
N PRO A 200 -5.86 -10.82 10.02
CA PRO A 200 -4.93 -9.87 9.43
C PRO A 200 -4.06 -10.56 8.39
N ILE A 201 -3.78 -9.87 7.27
CA ILE A 201 -2.90 -10.42 6.24
C ILE A 201 -1.42 -10.20 6.55
N SER A 202 -1.09 -9.15 7.31
CA SER A 202 0.27 -8.81 7.73
C SER A 202 0.51 -9.26 9.17
N ASP A 203 1.76 -9.60 9.49
CA ASP A 203 2.17 -9.96 10.84
C ASP A 203 2.33 -8.77 11.81
N PHE A 204 2.02 -7.55 11.37
CA PHE A 204 2.07 -6.34 12.21
C PHE A 204 1.30 -6.49 13.53
N TRP A 205 0.14 -7.14 13.49
CA TRP A 205 -0.73 -7.37 14.66
C TRP A 205 -0.43 -8.69 15.39
N ASP A 206 0.61 -9.42 14.99
CA ASP A 206 1.04 -10.66 15.64
C ASP A 206 1.99 -10.36 16.82
N PHE A 207 1.38 -10.04 17.97
CA PHE A 207 2.11 -9.78 19.21
C PHE A 207 2.80 -11.00 19.82
N SER A 208 2.71 -12.18 19.20
CA SER A 208 3.49 -13.36 19.61
C SER A 208 4.94 -13.31 19.15
N ARG A 209 5.27 -12.44 18.18
CA ARG A 209 6.62 -12.24 17.66
C ARG A 209 7.37 -11.19 18.48
N GLU A 210 8.67 -11.40 18.68
CA GLU A 210 9.55 -10.39 19.29
C GLU A 210 9.56 -9.08 18.47
N ARG A 211 9.51 -9.21 17.14
CA ARG A 211 9.36 -8.10 16.20
C ARG A 211 8.57 -8.55 14.97
N PRO A 212 7.53 -7.80 14.54
CA PRO A 212 6.86 -8.07 13.28
C PRO A 212 7.82 -7.98 12.10
N LYS A 213 7.80 -8.99 11.24
CA LYS A 213 8.62 -9.14 10.04
C LYS A 213 8.29 -8.07 9.00
N CYS A 214 7.05 -7.57 9.00
CA CYS A 214 6.64 -6.47 8.13
C CYS A 214 7.49 -5.21 8.36
N VAL A 215 8.00 -4.99 9.58
CA VAL A 215 8.85 -3.85 9.96
C VAL A 215 10.28 -4.08 9.43
N GLY A 216 10.47 -3.80 8.14
CA GLY A 216 11.72 -3.97 7.41
C GLY A 216 11.70 -5.09 6.38
N PHE A 217 10.52 -5.60 6.01
CA PHE A 217 10.40 -6.53 4.89
C PHE A 217 10.78 -5.79 3.59
N PRO A 218 11.76 -6.28 2.80
CA PRO A 218 12.26 -5.56 1.64
C PRO A 218 11.36 -5.80 0.42
N TRP A 219 10.14 -5.27 0.46
CA TRP A 219 9.13 -5.43 -0.60
C TRP A 219 9.65 -5.06 -1.98
N HIS A 220 10.48 -4.03 -2.09
CA HIS A 220 11.14 -3.60 -3.30
C HIS A 220 11.97 -4.69 -3.98
N LYS A 221 12.32 -5.81 -3.32
CA LYS A 221 13.00 -6.95 -3.97
C LYS A 221 12.04 -7.93 -4.63
N TYR A 222 10.77 -7.92 -4.23
CA TYR A 222 9.77 -8.92 -4.58
C TYR A 222 8.62 -8.33 -5.40
N VAL A 223 8.38 -7.03 -5.29
CA VAL A 223 7.31 -6.31 -5.97
C VAL A 223 7.87 -5.63 -7.21
N HIS A 224 7.23 -5.86 -8.34
CA HIS A 224 7.35 -5.07 -9.56
C HIS A 224 6.39 -3.89 -9.45
N VAL A 225 6.93 -2.68 -9.34
CA VAL A 225 6.14 -1.46 -9.23
C VAL A 225 5.84 -0.95 -10.63
N THR A 226 4.58 -1.13 -11.03
CA THR A 226 4.10 -0.84 -12.38
C THR A 226 3.55 0.59 -12.48
N ILE A 227 3.05 1.12 -11.36
CA ILE A 227 2.64 2.52 -11.22
C ILE A 227 3.24 3.05 -9.92
N PRO A 228 4.13 4.05 -9.95
CA PRO A 228 4.66 4.62 -8.73
C PRO A 228 3.57 5.46 -8.01
N PRO A 229 3.53 5.46 -6.66
CA PRO A 229 2.63 6.35 -5.92
C PRO A 229 2.99 7.81 -6.17
N THR A 230 2.03 8.72 -6.02
CA THR A 230 2.32 10.16 -6.05
C THR A 230 1.95 10.80 -4.72
N GLU A 231 2.07 12.12 -4.62
CA GLU A 231 1.55 12.86 -3.47
C GLU A 231 0.08 12.53 -3.19
N THR A 232 -0.74 12.43 -4.25
CA THR A 232 -2.21 12.34 -4.12
C THR A 232 -2.86 11.15 -4.82
N THR A 233 -2.11 10.31 -5.54
CA THR A 233 -2.65 9.16 -6.28
C THR A 233 -1.95 7.87 -5.91
N TRP A 234 -2.72 6.77 -5.91
CA TRP A 234 -2.20 5.47 -5.51
C TRP A 234 -1.25 4.91 -6.54
N GLY A 235 -0.16 4.34 -6.03
CA GLY A 235 0.71 3.46 -6.79
C GLY A 235 0.19 2.03 -6.78
N TYR A 236 0.83 1.20 -7.59
CA TYR A 236 0.48 -0.18 -7.77
C TYR A 236 1.69 -1.01 -8.14
N GLY A 237 1.75 -2.22 -7.59
CA GLY A 237 2.72 -3.23 -7.99
C GLY A 237 2.15 -4.63 -7.95
N ILE A 238 2.94 -5.57 -8.46
CA ILE A 238 2.64 -7.01 -8.45
C ILE A 238 3.83 -7.78 -7.89
N GLY A 239 3.56 -8.71 -6.98
CA GLY A 239 4.54 -9.65 -6.47
C GLY A 239 4.13 -11.07 -6.81
N PHE A 240 5.10 -11.95 -7.01
CA PHE A 240 4.86 -13.34 -7.42
C PHE A 240 5.16 -14.29 -6.28
N VAL A 241 4.27 -15.24 -6.03
CA VAL A 241 4.40 -16.25 -4.97
C VAL A 241 4.50 -17.63 -5.61
N ASN A 242 5.39 -18.47 -5.06
CA ASN A 242 5.48 -19.88 -5.43
C ASN A 242 4.98 -20.76 -4.28
N HIS A 243 3.84 -21.41 -4.47
CA HIS A 243 3.25 -22.32 -3.50
C HIS A 243 3.20 -23.75 -4.06
N GLY A 244 4.07 -24.62 -3.53
CA GLY A 244 4.13 -26.04 -3.94
C GLY A 244 4.43 -26.24 -5.42
N GLY A 245 5.22 -25.35 -6.04
CA GLY A 245 5.56 -25.40 -7.47
C GLY A 245 4.52 -24.73 -8.38
N ARG A 246 3.47 -24.13 -7.82
CA ARG A 246 2.49 -23.33 -8.56
C ARG A 246 2.78 -21.84 -8.35
N LEU A 247 2.96 -21.13 -9.46
CA LEU A 247 3.08 -19.68 -9.46
C LEU A 247 1.70 -19.02 -9.39
N GLY A 248 1.63 -17.94 -8.64
CA GLY A 248 0.60 -16.92 -8.78
C GLY A 248 1.17 -15.55 -8.41
N TYR A 249 0.29 -14.56 -8.34
CA TYR A 249 0.66 -13.21 -8.00
C TYR A 249 -0.32 -12.58 -7.01
N LYS A 250 0.15 -11.55 -6.32
CA LYS A 250 -0.66 -10.62 -5.53
C LYS A 250 -0.36 -9.21 -6.02
N SER A 251 -1.41 -8.42 -5.98
CA SER A 251 -1.38 -6.98 -6.18
C SER A 251 -1.00 -6.25 -4.90
N PHE A 252 -0.21 -5.20 -5.04
CA PHE A 252 0.29 -4.37 -3.95
C PHE A 252 -0.13 -2.92 -4.23
N PRO A 253 -1.27 -2.47 -3.68
CA PRO A 253 -1.57 -1.04 -3.69
C PRO A 253 -0.54 -0.29 -2.85
N ILE A 254 -0.05 0.82 -3.38
CA ILE A 254 0.99 1.63 -2.73
C ILE A 254 0.36 2.99 -2.39
N PRO A 255 0.21 3.33 -1.11
CA PRO A 255 -0.51 4.52 -0.68
C PRO A 255 0.20 5.80 -1.17
N PRO A 256 -0.56 6.85 -1.50
CA PRO A 256 -0.01 8.18 -1.78
C PRO A 256 0.80 8.73 -0.60
N TYR A 257 1.68 9.69 -0.86
CA TYR A 257 2.52 10.26 0.20
C TYR A 257 1.72 11.02 1.26
N ASP A 258 0.67 11.73 0.85
CA ASP A 258 -0.20 12.48 1.74
C ASP A 258 -1.12 11.58 2.58
N LEU A 259 -1.22 10.28 2.24
CA LEU A 259 -1.99 9.34 3.02
C LEU A 259 -1.26 9.02 4.33
N GLU A 260 -1.53 9.82 5.36
CA GLU A 260 -0.98 9.64 6.70
C GLU A 260 -1.86 8.69 7.53
N LEU A 261 -1.28 7.54 7.91
CA LEU A 261 -1.87 6.62 8.87
C LEU A 261 -1.90 7.27 10.26
N ILE A 262 -3.09 7.33 10.86
CA ILE A 262 -3.26 7.66 12.27
C ILE A 262 -3.12 6.36 13.04
N LEU A 263 -1.91 6.08 13.52
CA LEU A 263 -1.73 5.04 14.52
C LEU A 263 -2.39 5.50 15.82
N PRO A 264 -3.06 4.60 16.55
CA PRO A 264 -3.51 4.90 17.90
C PRO A 264 -2.29 5.35 18.72
N ASP A 265 -2.44 6.44 19.46
CA ASP A 265 -1.40 6.95 20.35
C ASP A 265 -1.27 6.10 21.62
N PHE A 266 -2.01 5.00 21.70
CA PHE A 266 -2.00 4.11 22.83
C PHE A 266 -1.40 2.75 22.52
N TYR A 267 -0.65 2.20 23.49
CA TYR A 267 -0.06 0.88 23.40
C TYR A 267 -0.20 0.14 24.74
N PRO A 268 -0.59 -1.14 24.70
CA PRO A 268 -0.63 -1.95 25.90
C PRO A 268 0.80 -2.31 26.33
N THR A 269 1.04 -2.29 27.63
CA THR A 269 2.20 -2.89 28.27
C THR A 269 1.71 -3.84 29.34
N ALA A 270 2.36 -4.99 29.44
CA ALA A 270 2.16 -5.90 30.56
C ALA A 270 3.28 -5.67 31.58
N ASP A 271 3.01 -5.96 32.85
CA ASP A 271 4.04 -5.91 33.89
C ASP A 271 5.14 -6.97 33.69
N GLN A 272 4.83 -8.06 32.98
CA GLN A 272 5.75 -9.14 32.67
C GLN A 272 5.49 -9.68 31.25
N THR A 273 6.52 -10.25 30.61
CA THR A 273 6.42 -10.89 29.30
C THR A 273 6.15 -12.40 29.39
N VAL A 274 6.38 -13.01 30.56
CA VAL A 274 6.17 -14.44 30.81
C VAL A 274 5.42 -14.59 32.13
N TYR A 275 4.32 -15.32 32.10
CA TYR A 275 3.55 -15.68 33.28
C TYR A 275 3.54 -17.21 33.43
N THR A 276 3.78 -17.70 34.64
CA THR A 276 3.78 -19.13 34.96
C THR A 276 2.70 -19.43 35.99
N GLY A 277 1.98 -20.53 35.84
CA GLY A 277 1.06 -21.05 36.84
C GLY A 277 0.90 -22.56 36.73
N GLU A 278 0.60 -23.21 37.85
CA GLU A 278 0.33 -24.65 37.89
C GLU A 278 -1.11 -24.96 37.44
N PRO A 279 -1.41 -26.21 37.01
CA PRO A 279 -2.77 -26.60 36.66
C PRO A 279 -3.77 -26.32 37.79
N GLY A 280 -4.76 -25.47 37.51
CA GLY A 280 -5.80 -25.06 38.45
C GLY A 280 -5.53 -23.75 39.19
N GLU A 281 -4.39 -23.10 38.95
CA GLU A 281 -4.05 -21.81 39.53
C GLU A 281 -4.59 -20.64 38.68
N THR A 282 -5.06 -19.58 39.34
CA THR A 282 -5.44 -18.34 38.68
C THR A 282 -4.21 -17.46 38.52
N VAL A 283 -3.83 -17.20 37.27
CA VAL A 283 -2.76 -16.24 36.92
C VAL A 283 -3.39 -14.90 36.53
N THR A 284 -3.03 -13.84 37.24
CA THR A 284 -3.49 -12.48 36.95
C THR A 284 -2.47 -11.75 36.09
N VAL A 285 -2.89 -11.31 34.90
CA VAL A 285 -2.08 -10.52 33.96
C VAL A 285 -2.53 -9.07 34.05
N ASN A 286 -1.66 -8.17 34.49
CA ASN A 286 -1.98 -6.74 34.57
C ASN A 286 -1.55 -6.05 33.27
N VAL A 287 -2.52 -5.57 32.49
CA VAL A 287 -2.26 -4.80 31.28
C VAL A 287 -2.49 -3.32 31.57
N LYS A 288 -1.48 -2.49 31.29
CA LYS A 288 -1.58 -1.03 31.29
C LYS A 288 -1.68 -0.54 29.85
N LEU A 289 -2.72 0.22 29.56
CA LEU A 289 -2.82 0.97 28.31
C LEU A 289 -2.13 2.32 28.52
N ASN A 290 -1.00 2.55 27.86
CA ASN A 290 -0.33 3.84 27.86
C ASN A 290 -0.86 4.66 26.69
N SER A 291 -0.94 5.99 26.82
CA SER A 291 -1.21 6.92 25.71
C SER A 291 -0.09 7.96 25.62
N GLU A 292 0.36 8.28 24.42
CA GLU A 292 1.35 9.34 24.16
C GLU A 292 0.70 10.73 24.01
N GLY A 293 -0.64 10.81 23.98
CA GLY A 293 -1.40 12.05 23.95
C GLY A 293 -1.08 13.00 25.11
N SER A 294 -0.69 14.23 24.76
CA SER A 294 -0.77 15.36 25.69
C SER A 294 -2.24 15.62 26.04
N PRO A 295 -2.56 15.96 27.30
CA PRO A 295 -3.93 16.27 27.69
C PRO A 295 -4.43 17.48 26.89
N GLU A 296 -5.52 17.32 26.14
CA GLU A 296 -6.38 18.43 25.70
C GLU A 296 -7.06 19.10 26.90
#